data_AF-A0A920MJ72-F1
#
_entry.id   AF-A0A920MJ72-F1
#
_cell.length_a   1.000
_cell.length_b   1.000
_cell.length_c   1.000
_cell.angle_alpha   90.00
_cell.angle_beta   90.00
_cell.angle_gamma   90.00
#
_symmetry.space_group_name_H-M   'P 1'
#
loop_
_entity.id
_entity.type
_entity.pdbx_description
1 polymer ?
#
loop_
_entity_poly.entity_id
_entity_poly.type
_entity_poly.pdbx_seq_one_letter_code
_entity_poly.pdbx_strand_id
1 'polypeptide(L)'
;MTAPKDIFLPSLDRELGSIHPINQVKDQLTDLLKSFGFEVAEGPEVETEEYNFDMLNIPASHPAREMHDTFYVDNKKKLLRTHTSPVQVRCMLKDNLH
;
A
#
# COMPACT_ATOMS: atom_id res chain seq x y z
N MET A 1 19.20 -38.40 49.53
CA MET A 1 19.42 -36.99 49.18
C MET A 1 19.03 -36.84 47.72
N THR A 2 17.80 -36.44 47.44
CA THR A 2 17.27 -36.29 46.08
C THR A 2 17.81 -34.99 45.48
N ALA A 3 18.34 -35.07 44.26
CA ALA A 3 18.87 -33.93 43.51
C ALA A 3 17.84 -32.78 43.45
N PRO A 4 18.29 -31.51 43.46
CA PRO A 4 17.37 -30.38 43.41
C PRO A 4 16.52 -30.44 42.14
N LYS A 5 15.21 -30.39 42.36
CA LYS A 5 14.14 -30.33 41.36
C LYS A 5 14.47 -29.25 40.33
N ASP A 6 14.56 -29.62 39.05
CA ASP A 6 14.93 -28.79 37.91
C ASP A 6 14.63 -27.30 38.11
N ILE A 7 15.66 -26.53 38.43
CA ILE A 7 15.58 -25.07 38.57
C ILE A 7 15.81 -24.50 37.17
N PHE A 8 14.73 -24.28 36.43
CA PHE A 8 14.79 -23.46 35.23
C PHE A 8 15.07 -22.01 35.66
N LEU A 9 16.19 -21.44 35.18
CA LEU A 9 16.41 -19.99 35.27
C LEU A 9 15.28 -19.30 34.50
N PRO A 10 14.63 -18.26 35.05
CA PRO A 10 13.62 -17.51 34.29
C PRO A 10 14.25 -17.02 32.99
N SER A 11 13.62 -17.32 31.85
CA SER A 11 14.06 -16.80 30.57
C SER A 11 14.05 -15.28 30.65
N LEU A 12 15.13 -14.65 30.17
CA LEU A 12 15.07 -13.24 29.86
C LEU A 12 14.19 -13.13 28.62
N ASP A 13 12.89 -12.93 28.83
CA ASP A 13 11.95 -12.66 27.74
C ASP A 13 12.34 -11.31 27.15
N ARG A 14 13.15 -11.36 26.08
CA ARG A 14 13.37 -10.20 25.24
C ARG A 14 12.05 -9.93 24.54
N GLU A 15 11.49 -8.74 24.73
CA GLU A 15 10.34 -8.30 23.96
C GLU A 15 10.72 -8.29 22.47
N LEU A 16 10.27 -9.29 21.73
CA LEU A 16 10.36 -9.30 20.28
C LEU A 16 9.30 -8.34 19.75
N GLY A 17 9.69 -7.43 18.87
CA GLY A 17 8.74 -6.60 18.14
C GLY A 17 7.85 -7.45 17.22
N SER A 18 6.70 -6.89 16.85
CA SER A 18 5.76 -7.53 15.93
C SER A 18 5.63 -6.73 14.64
N ILE A 19 5.43 -7.42 13.53
CA ILE A 19 5.10 -6.79 12.25
C ILE A 19 3.68 -6.22 12.34
N HIS A 20 3.47 -5.03 11.78
CA HIS A 20 2.12 -4.45 11.71
C HIS A 20 1.18 -5.37 10.91
N PRO A 21 -0.03 -5.70 11.41
CA PRO A 21 -0.91 -6.67 10.75
C PRO A 21 -1.22 -6.37 9.28
N ILE A 22 -1.38 -5.08 8.91
CA ILE A 22 -1.57 -4.67 7.51
C ILE A 22 -0.36 -5.06 6.64
N ASN A 23 0.87 -4.88 7.13
CA ASN A 23 2.06 -5.25 6.38
C ASN A 23 2.14 -6.77 6.24
N GLN A 24 1.83 -7.52 7.30
CA GLN A 24 1.80 -8.97 7.24
C GLN A 24 0.85 -9.49 6.14
N VAL A 25 -0.37 -8.96 6.08
CA VAL A 25 -1.36 -9.36 5.05
C VAL A 25 -0.93 -8.89 3.66
N LYS A 26 -0.42 -7.66 3.54
CA LYS A 26 0.08 -7.10 2.27
C LYS A 26 1.19 -7.96 1.69
N ASP A 27 2.16 -8.36 2.51
CA ASP A 27 3.30 -9.16 2.08
C ASP A 27 2.84 -10.56 1.64
N GLN A 28 1.93 -11.20 2.39
CA GLN A 28 1.33 -12.49 2.02
C GLN A 28 0.60 -12.43 0.67
N LEU A 29 -0.24 -11.42 0.45
CA LEU A 29 -0.97 -11.26 -0.81
C LEU A 29 -0.01 -10.98 -1.98
N THR A 30 1.03 -10.18 -1.72
CA THR A 30 2.04 -9.83 -2.71
C THR A 30 2.83 -11.07 -3.14
N ASP A 31 3.27 -11.90 -2.19
CA ASP A 31 4.02 -13.11 -2.48
C ASP A 31 3.18 -14.15 -3.23
N LEU A 32 1.89 -14.25 -2.91
CA LEU A 32 0.96 -15.08 -3.65
C LEU A 32 0.83 -14.63 -5.11
N LEU A 33 0.61 -13.34 -5.37
CA LEU A 33 0.48 -12.82 -6.73
C LEU A 33 1.77 -12.95 -7.53
N LYS A 34 2.94 -12.73 -6.89
CA LYS A 34 4.24 -13.01 -7.51
C LYS A 34 4.39 -14.47 -7.92
N SER A 35 3.85 -15.41 -7.15
CA SER A 35 3.88 -16.84 -7.52
C SER A 35 3.10 -17.16 -8.80
N PHE A 36 2.13 -16.31 -9.17
CA PHE A 36 1.40 -16.39 -10.44
C PHE A 36 2.06 -15.60 -11.58
N GLY A 37 3.23 -14.99 -11.35
CA GLY A 37 3.96 -14.22 -12.35
C GLY A 37 3.56 -12.74 -12.44
N PHE A 38 2.78 -12.22 -11.48
CA PHE A 38 2.52 -10.77 -11.42
C PHE A 38 3.72 -10.01 -10.86
N GLU A 39 3.89 -8.78 -11.31
CA GLU A 39 4.87 -7.84 -10.79
C GLU A 39 4.23 -6.80 -9.86
N VAL A 40 5.03 -6.27 -8.93
CA VAL A 40 4.59 -5.22 -8.02
C VAL A 40 5.10 -3.89 -8.55
N ALA A 41 4.18 -2.95 -8.71
CA ALA A 41 4.49 -1.57 -9.03
C ALA A 41 4.10 -0.65 -7.87
N GLU A 42 4.95 0.33 -7.61
CA GLU A 42 4.69 1.40 -6.67
C GLU A 42 4.55 2.74 -7.39
N GLY A 43 3.85 3.66 -6.77
CA GLY A 43 3.70 5.02 -7.27
C GLY A 43 3.37 6.00 -6.16
N PRO A 44 3.33 7.30 -6.49
CA PRO A 44 3.22 8.35 -5.50
C PRO A 44 1.86 8.31 -4.77
N GLU A 45 1.84 8.71 -3.50
CA GLU A 45 0.60 8.91 -2.74
C GLU A 45 -0.05 10.26 -3.07
N VAL A 46 0.75 11.28 -3.35
CA VAL A 46 0.27 12.58 -3.87
C VAL A 46 0.24 12.51 -5.39
N GLU A 47 -0.95 12.60 -5.97
CA GLU A 47 -1.17 12.50 -7.41
C GLU A 47 -1.78 13.75 -8.04
N THR A 48 -1.76 13.79 -9.37
CA THR A 48 -2.54 14.74 -10.19
C THR A 48 -3.93 14.18 -10.49
N GLU A 49 -4.91 15.05 -10.74
CA GLU A 49 -6.26 14.65 -11.20
C GLU A 49 -6.24 13.81 -12.49
N GLU A 50 -5.28 14.08 -13.37
CA GLU A 50 -5.13 13.37 -14.64
C GLU A 50 -4.99 11.86 -14.45
N TYR A 51 -4.00 11.43 -13.65
CA TYR A 51 -3.79 10.01 -13.35
C TYR A 51 -4.83 9.43 -12.39
N ASN A 52 -5.33 10.22 -11.42
CA ASN A 52 -6.28 9.71 -10.43
C ASN A 52 -7.70 9.57 -10.95
N PHE A 53 -8.08 10.32 -12.00
CA PHE A 53 -9.44 10.34 -12.49
C PHE A 53 -9.56 10.37 -14.02
N ASP A 54 -8.90 11.31 -14.72
CA ASP A 54 -9.14 11.52 -16.15
C ASP A 54 -8.79 10.27 -16.98
N MET A 55 -7.62 9.69 -16.75
CA MET A 55 -7.15 8.47 -17.44
C MET A 55 -7.91 7.21 -17.03
N LEU A 56 -8.72 7.28 -15.97
CA LEU A 56 -9.59 6.21 -15.50
C LEU A 56 -11.05 6.41 -15.91
N ASN A 57 -11.31 7.33 -16.85
CA ASN A 57 -12.64 7.63 -17.39
C ASN A 57 -13.65 8.08 -16.31
N ILE A 58 -13.17 8.76 -15.28
CA ILE A 58 -14.01 9.38 -14.25
C ILE A 58 -14.19 10.84 -14.62
N PRO A 59 -15.37 11.37 -14.97
CA PRO A 59 -15.51 12.73 -15.50
C PRO A 59 -15.34 13.83 -14.43
N ALA A 60 -15.08 15.07 -14.86
CA ALA A 60 -14.90 16.23 -13.96
C ALA A 60 -16.11 16.51 -13.05
N SER A 61 -17.32 16.18 -13.50
CA SER A 61 -18.56 16.34 -12.73
C SER A 61 -18.86 15.17 -11.78
N HIS A 62 -17.95 14.19 -11.66
CA HIS A 62 -18.18 13.01 -10.83
C HIS A 62 -18.08 13.39 -9.33
N PRO A 63 -19.04 12.99 -8.47
CA PRO A 63 -19.05 13.32 -7.05
C PRO A 63 -17.76 12.99 -6.31
N ALA A 64 -17.11 11.86 -6.66
CA ALA A 64 -15.82 11.49 -6.06
C ALA A 64 -14.70 12.55 -6.22
N ARG A 65 -14.81 13.49 -7.17
CA ARG A 65 -13.87 14.62 -7.33
C ARG A 65 -14.18 15.79 -6.40
N GLU A 66 -15.26 15.75 -5.64
CA GLU A 66 -15.59 16.80 -4.70
C GLU A 66 -14.63 16.81 -3.50
N MET A 67 -14.46 17.99 -2.88
CA MET A 67 -13.53 18.16 -1.74
C MET A 67 -13.95 17.39 -0.48
N HIS A 68 -15.20 16.92 -0.42
CA HIS A 68 -15.70 16.11 0.69
C HIS A 68 -15.23 14.66 0.61
N ASP A 69 -14.99 14.15 -0.59
CA ASP A 69 -14.56 12.76 -0.83
C ASP A 69 -13.06 12.65 -1.13
N THR A 70 -12.46 13.72 -1.68
CA THR A 70 -11.04 13.75 -2.09
C THR A 70 -10.26 14.83 -1.36
N PHE A 71 -9.13 14.44 -0.79
CA PHE A 71 -8.19 15.36 -0.17
C PHE A 71 -7.33 16.08 -1.21
N TYR A 72 -7.68 17.33 -1.51
CA TYR A 72 -6.89 18.21 -2.36
C TYR A 72 -5.77 18.90 -1.58
N VAL A 73 -4.61 19.06 -2.22
CA VAL A 73 -3.42 19.74 -1.69
C VAL A 73 -2.88 20.75 -2.70
N ASP A 74 -1.96 21.62 -2.27
CA ASP A 74 -1.34 22.65 -3.12
C ASP A 74 -2.38 23.50 -3.89
N ASN A 75 -3.36 24.07 -3.17
CA ASN A 75 -4.45 24.86 -3.75
C ASN A 75 -5.20 24.15 -4.90
N LYS A 76 -5.49 22.85 -4.73
CA LYS A 76 -6.14 21.96 -5.71
C LYS A 76 -5.33 21.64 -6.96
N LYS A 77 -4.01 21.85 -6.96
CA LYS A 77 -3.16 21.38 -8.07
C LYS A 77 -2.88 19.89 -8.00
N LYS A 78 -2.98 19.30 -6.81
CA LYS A 78 -2.73 17.88 -6.54
C LYS A 78 -3.73 17.35 -5.52
N LEU A 79 -3.74 16.03 -5.34
CA LEU A 79 -4.59 15.33 -4.38
C LEU A 79 -3.84 14.17 -3.73
N LEU A 80 -4.33 13.67 -2.60
CA LEU A 80 -3.96 12.35 -2.12
C LEU A 80 -4.77 11.31 -2.90
N ARG A 81 -4.08 10.31 -3.48
CA ARG A 81 -4.73 9.28 -4.30
C ARG A 81 -5.85 8.59 -3.53
N THR A 82 -6.98 8.37 -4.20
CA THR A 82 -8.15 7.71 -3.61
C THR A 82 -8.09 6.18 -3.75
N HIS A 83 -7.23 5.70 -4.65
CA HIS A 83 -7.01 4.27 -4.95
C HIS A 83 -5.64 4.08 -5.64
N THR A 84 -5.20 2.83 -5.82
CA THR A 84 -3.90 2.50 -6.43
C THR A 84 -3.92 2.40 -7.97
N SER A 85 -5.09 2.48 -8.61
CA SER A 85 -5.24 2.49 -10.08
C SER A 85 -4.35 3.49 -10.86
N PRO A 86 -3.96 4.68 -10.32
CA PRO A 86 -3.07 5.60 -11.04
C PRO A 86 -1.70 4.98 -11.32
N VAL A 87 -1.25 4.07 -10.46
CA VAL A 87 -0.02 3.31 -10.65
C VAL A 87 -0.12 2.40 -11.87
N GLN A 88 -1.30 1.80 -12.12
CA GLN A 88 -1.53 0.95 -13.30
C GLN A 88 -1.39 1.76 -14.59
N VAL A 89 -2.02 2.94 -14.64
CA VAL A 89 -1.92 3.86 -15.78
C VAL A 89 -0.46 4.25 -16.04
N ARG A 90 0.29 4.59 -14.99
CA ARG A 90 1.72 4.91 -15.11
C ARG A 90 2.54 3.74 -15.63
N CYS A 91 2.26 2.51 -15.18
CA CYS A 91 2.93 1.31 -15.68
C CYS A 91 2.64 1.10 -17.16
N MET A 92 1.36 1.14 -17.56
CA MET A 92 0.98 0.98 -18.98
C MET A 92 1.63 2.02 -19.88
N LEU A 93 1.72 3.29 -19.44
CA LEU A 93 2.39 4.33 -20.22
C LEU A 93 3.90 4.15 -20.29
N LYS A 94 4.52 3.69 -19.21
CA LYS A 94 5.96 3.39 -19.17
C LYS A 94 6.31 2.21 -20.08
N ASP A 95 5.47 1.18 -20.11
CA ASP A 95 5.68 -0.01 -20.94
C ASP A 95 5.44 0.27 -22.42
N ASN A 96 4.49 1.15 -22.77
CA ASN A 96 4.25 1.61 -24.15
C ASN A 96 5.37 2.50 -24.72
N LEU A 97 6.36 2.89 -23.90
CA LEU A 97 7.56 3.61 -24.34
C LEU A 97 8.72 2.66 -24.68
N HIS A 98 8.52 1.34 -24.62
CA HIS A 98 9.41 0.30 -25.13
C HIS A 98 8.99 -0.17 -26.52
#